data_AF-A0A1G1W7N4-F1
#
_entry.id   AF-A0A1G1W7N4-F1
#
_cell.length_a   1.000
_cell.length_b   1.000
_cell.length_c   1.000
_cell.angle_alpha   90.00
_cell.angle_beta   90.00
_cell.angle_gamma   90.00
#
_symmetry.space_group_name_H-M   'P 1'
#
loop_
_entity.id
_entity.type
_entity.pdbx_description
1 polymer ?
#
loop_
_entity_poly.entity_id
_entity_poly.type
_entity_poly.pdbx_seq_one_letter_code
_entity_poly.pdbx_strand_id
1 'polypeptide(L)'
;MKRLEFDENSKLADILKKIQQNEESEIEILTTPQVSLLKLGLNKEVVRLVGQASGKKVFFKDELAAKKPEAAVGGAAVEVEKDAGKLASDNLGFTEGKDVVEEPKAEPAPAEVPVKKKWFFLPKIPPLKGPKWLYFLAGFILLIILGTLFLFWSVPSATVIFLTEKQFKEAELTLVASPTADKADAEKGIIPTQMLDTTGEDVAEAKATGTKTIGTPAKGRVAIVNRDTAEKKYFAGTVITPASGPATQFTLDAAATISASPLGCGANPSPPCSEAAVDVTAKAIGEEGNLAAGTVLKVGNADVNLVFAVNGTNFTGGTSKKVTVISSDDQKKAKEDLIKKMEEKAKKDLEEKNPDIVIAEGGLENTVVDEAYSNKIDEEAQDFRVTLKLKFTARVFSEKDLKDLLIASISDSLPAGYSVDQERSVVESEVLEKLGEDLKVLGKIKAELVPDIPVEDIKKNLAGKNFNEADQYLKSLGYEFEVKVNPPIFRIFGTMPYSGKRIEIKISQKD
;
A
#
# COMPACT_ATOMS: atom_id res chain seq x y z
N MET A 1 19.42 18.53 22.55
CA MET A 1 18.60 17.36 22.17
C MET A 1 17.83 16.92 23.39
N LYS A 2 16.51 17.14 23.39
CA LYS A 2 15.64 16.83 24.52
C LYS A 2 15.07 15.43 24.39
N ARG A 3 15.18 14.64 25.46
CA ARG A 3 14.53 13.32 25.54
C ARG A 3 13.11 13.44 26.03
N LEU A 4 12.18 12.79 25.34
CA LEU A 4 10.78 12.67 25.73
C LEU A 4 10.41 11.19 25.89
N GLU A 5 9.86 10.86 27.05
CA GLU A 5 9.36 9.53 27.40
C GLU A 5 7.83 9.58 27.52
N PHE A 6 7.19 8.50 27.08
CA PHE A 6 5.75 8.34 27.05
C PHE A 6 5.38 6.97 27.61
N ASP A 7 4.25 6.90 28.30
CA ASP A 7 3.72 5.67 28.92
C ASP A 7 2.71 4.95 28.01
N GLU A 8 2.26 3.75 28.40
CA GLU A 8 1.31 2.94 27.62
C GLU A 8 -0.03 3.65 27.35
N ASN A 9 -0.40 4.59 28.22
CA ASN A 9 -1.67 5.29 28.17
C ASN A 9 -1.60 6.61 27.40
N SER A 10 -0.40 7.01 26.96
CA SER A 10 -0.18 8.25 26.23
C SER A 10 -0.84 8.20 24.85
N LYS A 11 -1.83 9.07 24.63
CA LYS A 11 -2.49 9.17 23.32
C LYS A 11 -1.59 9.90 22.34
N LEU A 12 -1.75 9.60 21.05
CA LEU A 12 -0.99 10.27 19.99
C LEU A 12 -1.11 11.81 20.05
N ALA A 13 -2.30 12.32 20.38
CA ALA A 13 -2.52 13.76 20.54
C ALA A 13 -1.63 14.39 21.62
N ASP A 14 -1.37 13.69 22.72
CA ASP A 14 -0.54 14.17 23.82
C ASP A 14 0.95 14.20 23.44
N ILE A 15 1.38 13.21 22.65
CA ILE A 15 2.74 13.13 22.08
C ILE A 15 2.98 14.33 21.15
N LEU A 16 2.05 14.58 20.23
CA LEU A 16 2.16 15.68 19.26
C LEU A 16 2.17 17.04 19.95
N LYS A 17 1.32 17.23 20.97
CA LYS A 17 1.25 18.47 21.75
C LYS A 17 2.55 18.73 22.53
N LYS A 18 3.13 17.71 23.16
CA LYS A 18 4.42 17.85 23.87
C LYS A 18 5.58 18.18 22.90
N ILE A 19 5.54 17.66 21.68
CA ILE A 19 6.54 18.00 20.65
C ILE A 19 6.39 19.45 20.22
N GLN A 20 5.17 19.92 19.97
CA GLN A 20 4.91 21.30 19.56
C GLN A 20 5.28 22.32 20.64
N GLN A 21 5.06 22.01 21.91
CA GLN A 21 5.32 22.92 23.04
C GLN A 21 6.76 22.91 23.54
N ASN A 22 7.62 22.02 23.04
CA ASN A 22 9.02 21.95 23.45
C ASN A 22 9.84 23.13 22.90
N GLU A 23 10.79 23.67 23.65
CA GLU A 23 11.62 24.78 23.17
C GLU A 23 12.85 24.30 22.37
N GLU A 24 13.22 23.02 22.46
CA GLU A 24 14.37 22.46 21.74
C GLU A 24 14.04 22.07 20.30
N SER A 25 15.00 22.30 19.39
CA SER A 25 14.92 22.00 17.95
C SER A 25 15.17 20.53 17.61
N GLU A 26 15.77 19.76 18.52
CA GLU A 26 16.07 18.34 18.36
C GLU A 26 15.48 17.53 19.51
N ILE A 27 14.62 16.57 19.16
CA ILE A 27 13.86 15.77 20.12
C ILE A 27 14.13 14.28 19.88
N GLU A 28 14.49 13.55 20.93
CA GLU A 28 14.64 12.11 20.93
C GLU A 28 13.45 11.48 21.66
N ILE A 29 12.73 10.59 21.00
CA ILE A 29 11.59 9.85 21.57
C ILE A 29 12.02 8.41 21.79
N LEU A 30 11.97 7.97 23.04
CA LEU A 30 12.25 6.58 23.40
C LEU A 30 11.00 5.74 23.15
N THR A 31 11.14 4.74 22.29
CA THR A 31 10.11 3.75 22.00
C THR A 31 10.31 2.58 22.94
N THR A 32 9.66 2.65 24.11
CA THR A 32 9.62 1.50 25.02
C THR A 32 8.66 0.43 24.46
N PRO A 33 8.88 -0.86 24.75
CA PRO A 33 7.99 -1.96 24.30
C PRO A 33 6.52 -1.81 24.74
N GLN A 34 6.29 -0.93 25.71
CA GLN A 34 5.05 -0.64 26.40
C GLN A 34 4.14 0.30 25.57
N VAL A 35 4.71 1.24 24.79
CA VAL A 35 3.91 2.17 23.96
C VAL A 35 3.52 1.54 22.62
N SER A 36 2.43 0.76 22.63
CA SER A 36 1.92 0.06 21.43
C SER A 36 1.64 0.98 20.23
N LEU A 37 1.30 2.24 20.48
CA LEU A 37 1.01 3.23 19.43
C LEU A 37 2.24 3.58 18.57
N LEU A 38 3.43 3.62 19.15
CA LEU A 38 4.65 3.96 18.41
C LEU A 38 5.31 2.73 17.76
N LYS A 39 4.74 1.53 17.87
CA LYS A 39 5.18 0.35 17.12
C LYS A 39 4.74 0.39 15.65
N LEU A 40 3.63 1.08 15.37
CA LEU A 40 3.12 1.24 14.01
C LEU A 40 3.92 2.32 13.27
N GLY A 41 4.54 1.95 12.14
CA GLY A 41 5.36 2.88 11.34
C GLY A 41 4.62 4.14 10.91
N LEU A 42 3.31 4.02 10.62
CA LEU A 42 2.43 5.15 10.31
C LEU A 42 2.39 6.21 11.43
N ASN A 43 2.34 5.80 12.70
CA ASN A 43 2.30 6.73 13.81
C ASN A 43 3.66 7.40 14.04
N LYS A 44 4.78 6.69 13.81
CA LYS A 44 6.12 7.29 13.81
C LYS A 44 6.24 8.37 12.72
N GLU A 45 5.65 8.13 11.55
CA GLU A 45 5.70 9.07 10.43
C GLU A 45 4.84 10.32 10.66
N VAL A 46 3.64 10.17 11.22
CA VAL A 46 2.80 11.31 11.64
C VAL A 46 3.53 12.20 12.65
N VAL A 47 4.19 11.59 13.62
CA VAL A 47 5.00 12.31 14.63
C VAL A 47 6.18 13.04 14.00
N ARG A 48 6.85 12.43 13.01
CA ARG A 48 7.96 13.04 12.27
C ARG A 48 7.50 14.26 11.44
N LEU A 49 6.38 14.13 10.73
CA LEU A 49 5.80 15.20 9.91
C LEU A 49 5.35 16.39 10.75
N VAL A 50 4.71 16.15 11.90
CA VAL A 50 4.29 17.23 12.81
C VAL A 50 5.50 17.90 13.46
N GLY A 51 6.55 17.14 13.79
CA GLY A 51 7.83 17.68 14.23
C GLY A 51 8.44 18.62 13.19
N GLN A 52 8.54 18.17 11.94
CA GLN A 52 9.06 18.97 10.82
C GLN A 52 8.24 20.23 10.55
N ALA A 53 6.90 20.13 10.55
CA ALA A 53 6.00 21.27 10.41
C ALA A 53 6.16 22.30 11.54
N SER A 54 6.66 21.86 12.70
CA SER A 54 6.96 22.71 13.86
C SER A 54 8.44 23.14 13.93
N GLY A 55 9.22 22.92 12.86
CA GLY A 55 10.64 23.28 12.78
C GLY A 55 11.58 22.40 13.60
N LYS A 56 11.14 21.20 13.99
CA LYS A 56 11.85 20.30 14.91
C LYS A 56 12.26 18.99 14.23
N LYS A 57 13.44 18.48 14.58
CA LYS A 57 13.93 17.16 14.16
C LYS A 57 13.64 16.14 15.25
N VAL A 58 12.88 15.10 14.90
CA VAL A 58 12.47 14.04 15.82
C VAL A 58 13.19 12.74 15.45
N PHE A 59 13.82 12.11 16.45
CA PHE A 59 14.52 10.84 16.33
C PHE A 59 13.84 9.79 17.22
N PHE A 60 13.72 8.55 16.74
CA PHE A 60 13.19 7.43 17.52
C PHE A 60 14.32 6.49 17.90
N LYS A 61 14.34 6.07 19.17
CA LYS A 61 15.33 5.11 19.68
C LYS A 61 14.61 3.98 20.39
N ASP A 62 14.67 2.79 19.81
CA ASP A 62 14.08 1.58 20.36
C ASP A 62 14.96 1.04 21.51
N GLU A 63 14.38 0.86 22.69
CA GLU A 63 15.08 0.27 23.83
C GLU A 63 14.80 -1.24 23.87
N LEU A 64 15.82 -2.04 23.51
CA LEU A 64 15.82 -3.50 23.63
C LEU A 64 15.80 -3.89 25.12
N ALA A 65 14.72 -4.53 25.55
CA ALA A 65 14.52 -4.96 26.92
C ALA A 65 15.64 -5.89 27.42
N ALA A 66 16.43 -5.41 28.39
CA ALA A 66 17.33 -6.25 29.18
C ALA A 66 16.54 -7.12 30.19
N LYS A 67 17.01 -8.35 30.41
CA LYS A 67 16.33 -9.43 31.17
C LYS A 67 16.72 -9.49 32.67
N LYS A 68 15.68 -9.74 33.50
CA LYS A 68 15.61 -10.51 34.79
C LYS A 68 16.19 -9.89 36.09
N PRO A 69 15.83 -10.42 37.29
CA PRO A 69 14.54 -10.96 37.79
C PRO A 69 14.19 -10.47 39.23
N GLU A 70 12.92 -10.48 39.68
CA GLU A 70 12.63 -10.64 41.11
C GLU A 70 11.20 -11.12 41.39
N ALA A 71 11.08 -11.94 42.43
CA ALA A 71 9.89 -12.66 42.85
C ALA A 71 9.30 -12.03 44.13
N ALA A 72 7.96 -11.98 44.22
CA ALA A 72 7.16 -12.13 45.46
C ALA A 72 5.67 -12.05 45.06
N VAL A 73 4.90 -13.15 45.16
CA VAL A 73 4.02 -13.53 46.29
C VAL A 73 2.82 -12.61 46.49
N GLY A 74 1.61 -13.21 46.44
CA GLY A 74 0.41 -12.66 47.08
C GLY A 74 -0.87 -12.90 46.28
N GLY A 75 -1.63 -13.94 46.64
CA GLY A 75 -2.87 -14.32 45.96
C GLY A 75 -4.11 -13.54 46.41
N ALA A 76 -5.24 -13.83 45.77
CA ALA A 76 -6.56 -14.00 46.38
C ALA A 76 -7.57 -14.41 45.30
N ALA A 77 -8.40 -15.40 45.65
CA ALA A 77 -9.53 -15.90 44.89
C ALA A 77 -10.71 -14.92 44.87
N VAL A 78 -11.52 -14.95 43.80
CA VAL A 78 -12.99 -14.78 43.87
C VAL A 78 -13.64 -15.55 42.71
N GLU A 79 -14.45 -16.55 43.05
CA GLU A 79 -15.52 -17.11 42.22
C GLU A 79 -16.72 -16.15 42.21
N VAL A 80 -17.38 -15.95 41.06
CA VAL A 80 -18.84 -15.73 40.99
C VAL A 80 -19.39 -16.34 39.70
N GLU A 81 -20.46 -17.11 39.87
CA GLU A 81 -21.27 -17.81 38.87
C GLU A 81 -22.44 -16.94 38.34
N LYS A 82 -22.90 -17.23 37.11
CA LYS A 82 -24.23 -16.97 36.49
C LYS A 82 -24.60 -15.50 36.21
N ASP A 83 -25.23 -15.15 35.08
CA ASP A 83 -26.52 -15.63 34.60
C ASP A 83 -26.75 -15.35 33.09
N ALA A 84 -27.74 -16.04 32.53
CA ALA A 84 -28.18 -16.03 31.15
C ALA A 84 -29.00 -14.79 30.75
N GLY A 85 -28.96 -14.45 29.46
CA GLY A 85 -29.86 -13.49 28.82
C GLY A 85 -30.14 -13.88 27.36
N LYS A 86 -31.40 -14.19 27.06
CA LYS A 86 -31.96 -14.55 25.75
C LYS A 86 -32.85 -13.39 25.29
N LEU A 87 -32.90 -13.07 23.99
CA LEU A 87 -33.96 -12.42 23.17
C LEU A 87 -33.24 -11.85 21.92
N ALA A 88 -33.50 -12.22 20.66
CA ALA A 88 -34.72 -12.30 19.84
C ALA A 88 -34.56 -11.31 18.66
N SER A 89 -34.83 -11.76 17.44
CA SER A 89 -35.09 -10.88 16.29
C SER A 89 -36.03 -11.57 15.31
N ASP A 90 -37.26 -11.08 15.28
CA ASP A 90 -38.23 -11.23 14.18
C ASP A 90 -38.13 -10.02 13.24
N ASN A 91 -38.35 -10.25 11.95
CA ASN A 91 -38.98 -9.39 10.92
C ASN A 91 -38.79 -10.11 9.56
N LEU A 92 -39.81 -10.75 8.95
CA LEU A 92 -40.90 -10.16 8.14
C LEU A 92 -40.33 -9.12 7.14
N GLY A 93 -40.38 -9.24 5.82
CA GLY A 93 -41.33 -9.90 4.92
C GLY A 93 -41.92 -8.84 3.95
N PHE A 94 -42.21 -9.26 2.71
CA PHE A 94 -42.94 -8.56 1.61
C PHE A 94 -42.07 -7.76 0.59
N THR A 95 -42.30 -7.80 -0.74
CA THR A 95 -43.46 -8.25 -1.54
C THR A 95 -43.12 -8.48 -3.03
N GLU A 96 -43.89 -9.41 -3.63
CA GLU A 96 -44.56 -9.42 -4.96
C GLU A 96 -43.85 -9.27 -6.33
N GLY A 97 -44.30 -10.14 -7.25
CA GLY A 97 -44.13 -10.02 -8.69
C GLY A 97 -44.45 -11.33 -9.43
N LYS A 98 -45.74 -11.60 -9.61
CA LYS A 98 -46.36 -12.80 -10.20
C LYS A 98 -46.18 -12.83 -11.72
N ASP A 99 -45.90 -13.99 -12.32
CA ASP A 99 -46.46 -14.36 -13.62
C ASP A 99 -46.65 -15.88 -13.73
N VAL A 100 -47.69 -16.23 -14.47
CA VAL A 100 -48.47 -17.48 -14.45
C VAL A 100 -48.31 -18.21 -15.80
N VAL A 101 -48.63 -19.51 -15.83
CA VAL A 101 -48.86 -20.39 -17.00
C VAL A 101 -47.55 -21.03 -17.50
N GLU A 102 -47.38 -22.35 -17.56
CA GLU A 102 -48.25 -23.39 -18.14
C GLU A 102 -47.91 -24.78 -17.55
N GLU A 103 -48.93 -25.57 -17.21
CA GLU A 103 -48.78 -26.99 -16.87
C GLU A 103 -48.48 -27.83 -18.13
N PRO A 104 -47.43 -28.67 -18.15
CA PRO A 104 -47.38 -29.79 -19.06
C PRO A 104 -47.99 -31.02 -18.38
N LYS A 105 -49.15 -31.38 -18.93
CA LYS A 105 -49.82 -32.67 -18.90
C LYS A 105 -48.84 -33.86 -18.81
N ALA A 106 -49.12 -34.73 -17.86
CA ALA A 106 -48.45 -36.03 -17.72
C ALA A 106 -48.63 -36.89 -18.98
N GLU A 107 -47.51 -37.24 -19.61
CA GLU A 107 -47.38 -38.43 -20.45
C GLU A 107 -46.75 -39.57 -19.62
N PRO A 108 -47.13 -40.83 -19.89
CA PRO A 108 -46.80 -41.96 -19.02
C PRO A 108 -45.32 -42.29 -19.03
N ALA A 109 -44.81 -42.61 -17.84
CA ALA A 109 -43.46 -43.11 -17.62
C ALA A 109 -43.14 -44.30 -18.56
N PRO A 110 -41.97 -44.33 -19.22
CA PRO A 110 -41.47 -45.54 -19.83
C PRO A 110 -41.18 -46.56 -18.72
N ALA A 111 -41.67 -47.78 -18.96
CA ALA A 111 -41.59 -48.91 -18.06
C ALA A 111 -40.23 -49.01 -17.34
N GLU A 112 -40.30 -49.04 -16.01
CA GLU A 112 -39.18 -49.39 -15.14
C GLU A 112 -38.59 -50.72 -15.61
N VAL A 113 -37.35 -50.69 -16.07
CA VAL A 113 -36.54 -51.91 -16.19
C VAL A 113 -36.27 -52.36 -14.76
N PRO A 114 -36.73 -53.54 -14.32
CA PRO A 114 -36.50 -53.97 -12.95
C PRO A 114 -34.99 -54.22 -12.79
N VAL A 115 -34.31 -53.32 -12.08
CA VAL A 115 -32.96 -53.55 -11.59
C VAL A 115 -33.05 -54.73 -10.64
N LYS A 116 -32.65 -55.91 -11.14
CA LYS A 116 -32.55 -57.15 -10.37
C LYS A 116 -31.64 -56.91 -9.18
N LYS A 117 -32.28 -56.73 -8.01
CA LYS A 117 -31.67 -56.89 -6.69
C LYS A 117 -31.08 -58.30 -6.66
N LYS A 118 -29.76 -58.42 -6.83
CA LYS A 118 -29.06 -59.69 -6.64
C LYS A 118 -29.16 -60.05 -5.16
N TRP A 119 -30.21 -60.80 -4.83
CA TRP A 119 -30.27 -61.55 -3.59
C TRP A 119 -29.04 -62.45 -3.55
N PHE A 120 -28.26 -62.34 -2.49
CA PHE A 120 -27.16 -63.24 -2.20
C PHE A 120 -27.74 -64.64 -2.03
N PHE A 121 -27.76 -65.44 -3.10
CA PHE A 121 -28.06 -66.86 -3.02
C PHE A 121 -26.87 -67.52 -2.35
N LEU A 122 -26.97 -67.88 -1.07
CA LEU A 122 -26.09 -68.89 -0.52
C LEU A 122 -26.35 -70.19 -1.28
N PRO A 123 -25.35 -70.80 -1.94
CA PRO A 123 -25.53 -72.09 -2.58
C PRO A 123 -25.87 -73.12 -1.49
N LYS A 124 -26.95 -73.89 -1.70
CA LYS A 124 -27.27 -75.05 -0.86
C LYS A 124 -26.16 -76.09 -1.07
N ILE A 125 -25.23 -76.15 -0.12
CA ILE A 125 -24.16 -77.14 -0.10
C ILE A 125 -24.82 -78.51 0.14
N PRO A 126 -24.57 -79.53 -0.70
CA PRO A 126 -25.11 -80.87 -0.47
C PRO A 126 -24.57 -81.43 0.86
N PRO A 127 -25.38 -82.15 1.66
CA PRO A 127 -24.89 -82.73 2.90
C PRO A 127 -23.89 -83.86 2.55
N LEU A 128 -22.59 -83.55 2.63
CA LEU A 128 -21.55 -84.58 2.53
C LEU A 128 -21.63 -85.45 3.79
N LYS A 129 -22.21 -86.65 3.64
CA LYS A 129 -22.18 -87.68 4.66
C LYS A 129 -20.79 -88.34 4.67
N GLY A 130 -20.05 -88.16 5.78
CA GLY A 130 -18.77 -88.84 6.05
C GLY A 130 -17.67 -87.89 6.56
N PRO A 131 -16.56 -88.41 7.14
CA PRO A 131 -15.51 -87.59 7.78
C PRO A 131 -14.72 -86.70 6.81
N LYS A 132 -15.02 -86.74 5.50
CA LYS A 132 -14.35 -85.93 4.47
C LYS A 132 -14.80 -84.46 4.42
N TRP A 133 -16.00 -84.13 4.93
CA TRP A 133 -16.44 -82.74 5.11
C TRP A 133 -15.53 -81.98 6.07
N LEU A 134 -14.94 -82.66 7.07
CA LEU A 134 -14.00 -82.05 8.01
C LEU A 134 -12.75 -81.49 7.31
N TYR A 135 -12.25 -82.14 6.25
CA TYR A 135 -11.08 -81.65 5.50
C TYR A 135 -11.41 -80.42 4.64
N PHE A 136 -12.62 -80.37 4.04
CA PHE A 136 -13.09 -79.18 3.33
C PHE A 136 -13.33 -78.00 4.27
N LEU A 137 -13.92 -78.27 5.45
CA LEU A 137 -14.12 -77.26 6.49
C LEU A 137 -12.77 -76.76 7.02
N ALA A 138 -11.81 -77.65 7.27
CA ALA A 138 -10.46 -77.28 7.70
C ALA A 138 -9.71 -76.47 6.64
N GLY A 139 -9.81 -76.84 5.35
CA GLY A 139 -9.20 -76.09 4.24
C GLY A 139 -9.82 -74.71 4.05
N PHE A 140 -11.14 -74.58 4.20
CA PHE A 140 -11.83 -73.29 4.15
C PHE A 140 -11.46 -72.39 5.33
N ILE A 141 -11.38 -72.95 6.54
CA ILE A 141 -10.90 -72.23 7.73
C ILE A 141 -9.45 -71.77 7.55
N LEU A 142 -8.57 -72.62 7.02
CA LEU A 142 -7.17 -72.25 6.75
C LEU A 142 -7.06 -71.12 5.72
N LEU A 143 -7.88 -71.14 4.67
CA LEU A 143 -7.91 -70.08 3.67
C LEU A 143 -8.44 -68.77 4.24
N ILE A 144 -9.44 -68.82 5.12
CA ILE A 144 -9.91 -67.64 5.86
C ILE A 144 -8.80 -67.10 6.77
N ILE A 145 -8.09 -67.96 7.50
CA ILE A 145 -6.99 -67.55 8.39
C ILE A 145 -5.84 -66.91 7.59
N LEU A 146 -5.45 -67.50 6.46
CA LEU A 146 -4.43 -66.93 5.58
C LEU A 146 -4.91 -65.62 4.93
N GLY A 147 -6.18 -65.55 4.54
CA GLY A 147 -6.79 -64.34 4.00
C GLY A 147 -6.87 -63.21 5.03
N THR A 148 -7.24 -63.49 6.28
CA THR A 148 -7.29 -62.51 7.36
C THR A 148 -5.90 -62.08 7.79
N LEU A 149 -4.92 -62.99 7.87
CA LEU A 149 -3.50 -62.65 8.09
C LEU A 149 -2.95 -61.77 6.98
N PHE A 150 -3.26 -62.08 5.71
CA PHE A 150 -2.83 -61.29 4.57
C PHE A 150 -3.46 -59.89 4.56
N LEU A 151 -4.75 -59.79 4.86
CA LEU A 151 -5.44 -58.50 5.01
C LEU A 151 -4.90 -57.70 6.19
N PHE A 152 -4.62 -58.37 7.32
CA PHE A 152 -4.04 -57.73 8.50
C PHE A 152 -2.62 -57.20 8.24
N TRP A 153 -1.84 -57.89 7.42
CA TRP A 153 -0.52 -57.41 7.00
C TRP A 153 -0.62 -56.28 5.96
N SER A 154 -1.53 -56.40 4.99
CA SER A 154 -1.50 -55.58 3.78
C SER A 154 -2.47 -54.41 3.77
N VAL A 155 -3.41 -54.29 4.70
CA VAL A 155 -4.41 -53.20 4.71
C VAL A 155 -4.04 -52.01 5.60
N PRO A 156 -3.54 -52.17 6.84
CA PRO A 156 -3.43 -51.03 7.75
C PRO A 156 -2.40 -50.01 7.25
N SER A 157 -2.77 -48.74 7.35
CA SER A 157 -1.90 -47.59 7.09
C SER A 157 -1.94 -46.66 8.29
N ALA A 158 -0.82 -45.99 8.57
CA ALA A 158 -0.71 -45.05 9.67
C ALA A 158 -0.11 -43.73 9.15
N THR A 159 -0.66 -42.61 9.60
CA THR A 159 -0.09 -41.28 9.38
C THR A 159 0.34 -40.72 10.72
N VAL A 160 1.63 -40.44 10.88
CA VAL A 160 2.20 -39.75 12.04
C VAL A 160 2.39 -38.29 11.66
N ILE A 161 1.72 -37.39 12.37
CA ILE A 161 1.80 -35.95 12.15
C ILE A 161 2.63 -35.36 13.30
N PHE A 162 3.82 -34.85 13.01
CA PHE A 162 4.60 -34.08 13.97
C PHE A 162 4.07 -32.64 14.02
N LEU A 163 3.70 -32.20 15.21
CA LEU A 163 3.27 -30.83 15.49
C LEU A 163 4.48 -30.05 15.96
N THR A 164 4.86 -29.04 15.19
CA THR A 164 6.06 -28.23 15.44
C THR A 164 5.68 -26.76 15.46
N GLU A 165 6.38 -25.96 16.25
CA GLU A 165 6.19 -24.51 16.25
C GLU A 165 6.90 -23.91 15.03
N LYS A 166 6.31 -22.88 14.41
CA LYS A 166 6.95 -22.13 13.33
C LYS A 166 8.19 -21.41 13.86
N GLN A 167 9.31 -21.65 13.21
CA GLN A 167 10.56 -20.96 13.49
C GLN A 167 11.08 -20.31 12.23
N PHE A 168 11.56 -19.08 12.36
CA PHE A 168 12.11 -18.32 11.24
C PHE A 168 13.55 -17.91 11.51
N LYS A 169 14.35 -17.87 10.45
CA LYS A 169 15.68 -17.28 10.45
C LYS A 169 15.73 -16.21 9.37
N GLU A 170 16.10 -15.01 9.76
CA GLU A 170 16.30 -13.90 8.83
C GLU A 170 17.79 -13.75 8.51
N ALA A 171 18.08 -13.44 7.26
CA ALA A 171 19.43 -13.10 6.81
C ALA A 171 19.39 -12.20 5.57
N GLU A 172 20.50 -11.53 5.35
CA GLU A 172 20.72 -10.66 4.22
C GLU A 172 22.08 -10.96 3.59
N LEU A 173 22.13 -10.90 2.26
CA LEU A 173 23.35 -11.11 1.48
C LEU A 173 23.40 -10.07 0.38
N THR A 174 24.54 -9.38 0.27
CA THR A 174 24.80 -8.52 -0.88
C THR A 174 25.31 -9.35 -2.04
N LEU A 175 24.65 -9.24 -3.18
CA LEU A 175 24.90 -9.96 -4.41
C LEU A 175 25.23 -8.98 -5.55
N VAL A 176 25.93 -9.46 -6.56
CA VAL A 176 26.16 -8.76 -7.82
C VAL A 176 25.38 -9.49 -8.90
N ALA A 177 24.33 -8.84 -9.41
CA ALA A 177 23.57 -9.34 -10.54
C ALA A 177 24.25 -8.90 -11.84
N SER A 178 24.80 -9.86 -12.61
CA SER A 178 25.56 -9.58 -13.84
C SER A 178 24.92 -10.23 -15.06
N PRO A 179 24.75 -9.51 -16.18
CA PRO A 179 24.23 -10.08 -17.42
C PRO A 179 25.26 -10.96 -18.15
N THR A 180 26.53 -10.91 -17.74
CA THR A 180 27.62 -11.71 -18.32
C THR A 180 27.82 -13.06 -17.62
N ALA A 181 27.16 -13.27 -16.48
CA ALA A 181 27.26 -14.52 -15.73
C ALA A 181 26.27 -15.56 -16.27
N ASP A 182 26.77 -16.75 -16.61
CA ASP A 182 25.92 -17.86 -17.08
C ASP A 182 25.23 -18.63 -15.95
N LYS A 183 25.81 -18.62 -14.74
CA LYS A 183 25.33 -19.38 -13.57
C LYS A 183 25.57 -18.60 -12.28
N ALA A 184 24.75 -18.86 -11.28
CA ALA A 184 24.95 -18.35 -9.93
C ALA A 184 26.24 -18.92 -9.30
N ASP A 185 27.01 -18.05 -8.65
CA ASP A 185 28.26 -18.37 -7.96
C ASP A 185 28.15 -17.93 -6.49
N ALA A 186 28.01 -18.91 -5.59
CA ALA A 186 27.82 -18.67 -4.16
C ALA A 186 29.07 -18.13 -3.46
N GLU A 187 30.27 -18.47 -3.95
CA GLU A 187 31.53 -18.00 -3.34
C GLU A 187 31.80 -16.54 -3.67
N LYS A 188 31.43 -16.11 -4.89
CA LYS A 188 31.61 -14.72 -5.35
C LYS A 188 30.38 -13.84 -5.13
N GLY A 189 29.24 -14.41 -4.75
CA GLY A 189 27.97 -13.70 -4.60
C GLY A 189 27.45 -13.14 -5.92
N ILE A 190 27.63 -13.87 -7.02
CA ILE A 190 27.21 -13.44 -8.37
C ILE A 190 25.92 -14.17 -8.76
N ILE A 191 24.94 -13.44 -9.29
CA ILE A 191 23.68 -13.99 -9.82
C ILE A 191 23.49 -13.56 -11.29
N PRO A 192 23.12 -14.47 -12.21
CA PRO A 192 22.79 -14.10 -13.58
C PRO A 192 21.58 -13.17 -13.64
N THR A 193 21.63 -12.14 -14.49
CA THR A 193 20.47 -11.29 -14.76
C THR A 193 20.13 -11.22 -16.24
N GLN A 194 18.85 -11.07 -16.54
CA GLN A 194 18.30 -10.91 -17.89
C GLN A 194 17.48 -9.62 -17.96
N MET A 195 17.40 -9.02 -19.15
CA MET A 195 16.56 -7.84 -19.38
C MET A 195 15.23 -8.27 -20.01
N LEU A 196 14.12 -7.84 -19.41
CA LEU A 196 12.79 -8.02 -19.97
C LEU A 196 12.12 -6.67 -20.18
N ASP A 197 11.54 -6.49 -21.36
CA ASP A 197 10.84 -5.26 -21.72
C ASP A 197 9.33 -5.48 -21.72
N THR A 198 8.59 -4.50 -21.22
CA THR A 198 7.13 -4.39 -21.41
C THR A 198 6.77 -2.95 -21.71
N THR A 199 5.69 -2.74 -22.45
CA THR A 199 5.20 -1.39 -22.76
C THR A 199 3.75 -1.28 -22.33
N GLY A 200 3.39 -0.17 -21.68
CA GLY A 200 2.05 0.09 -21.20
C GLY A 200 1.61 1.51 -21.50
N GLU A 201 0.30 1.70 -21.59
CA GLU A 201 -0.33 3.01 -21.71
C GLU A 201 -1.45 3.07 -20.67
N ASP A 202 -1.52 4.16 -19.91
CA ASP A 202 -2.57 4.39 -18.92
C ASP A 202 -2.87 5.89 -18.81
N VAL A 203 -4.04 6.20 -18.26
CA VAL A 203 -4.52 7.57 -18.05
C VAL A 203 -4.90 7.79 -16.59
N ALA A 204 -4.51 8.93 -16.04
CA ALA A 204 -4.92 9.38 -14.72
C ALA A 204 -5.73 10.67 -14.84
N GLU A 205 -6.81 10.76 -14.06
CA GLU A 205 -7.56 11.99 -13.83
C GLU A 205 -7.16 12.58 -12.48
N ALA A 206 -6.83 13.87 -12.46
CA ALA A 206 -6.34 14.58 -11.29
C ALA A 206 -7.03 15.93 -11.14
N LYS A 207 -7.14 16.41 -9.90
CA LYS A 207 -7.78 17.69 -9.58
C LYS A 207 -6.78 18.82 -9.65
N ALA A 208 -7.19 19.95 -10.22
CA ALA A 208 -6.42 21.18 -10.19
C ALA A 208 -6.54 21.87 -8.82
N THR A 209 -5.42 22.32 -8.26
CA THR A 209 -5.38 23.00 -6.96
C THR A 209 -4.86 24.43 -7.05
N GLY A 210 -4.24 24.79 -8.16
CA GLY A 210 -3.80 26.15 -8.44
C GLY A 210 -4.96 27.13 -8.45
N THR A 211 -4.69 28.38 -8.06
CA THR A 211 -5.68 29.45 -8.15
C THR A 211 -5.09 30.66 -8.85
N LYS A 212 -5.88 31.29 -9.72
CA LYS A 212 -5.51 32.49 -10.47
C LYS A 212 -6.65 33.49 -10.39
N THR A 213 -6.31 34.76 -10.21
CA THR A 213 -7.30 35.84 -10.31
C THR A 213 -7.31 36.33 -11.74
N ILE A 214 -8.47 36.25 -12.39
CA ILE A 214 -8.72 36.74 -13.74
C ILE A 214 -9.74 37.87 -13.70
N GLY A 215 -9.73 38.75 -14.70
CA GLY A 215 -10.64 39.89 -14.73
C GLY A 215 -10.16 40.97 -15.68
N THR A 216 -10.80 42.13 -15.59
CA THR A 216 -10.53 43.28 -16.44
C THR A 216 -10.11 44.49 -15.61
N PRO A 217 -9.18 45.33 -16.09
CA PRO A 217 -8.85 46.58 -15.42
C PRO A 217 -9.95 47.62 -15.65
N ALA A 218 -10.19 48.46 -14.65
CA ALA A 218 -11.10 49.59 -14.80
C ALA A 218 -10.51 50.62 -15.79
N LYS A 219 -11.39 51.24 -16.57
CA LYS A 219 -11.05 52.32 -17.49
C LYS A 219 -11.91 53.53 -17.24
N GLY A 220 -11.38 54.69 -17.59
CA GLY A 220 -12.15 55.93 -17.61
C GLY A 220 -11.34 57.10 -18.14
N ARG A 221 -11.88 58.30 -17.95
CA ARG A 221 -11.29 59.53 -18.45
C ARG A 221 -11.09 60.52 -17.31
N VAL A 222 -9.93 61.18 -17.32
CA VAL A 222 -9.60 62.24 -16.37
C VAL A 222 -9.33 63.54 -17.09
N ALA A 223 -9.69 64.66 -16.46
CA ALA A 223 -9.21 65.98 -16.81
C ALA A 223 -8.01 66.30 -15.91
N ILE A 224 -6.82 66.44 -16.49
CA ILE A 224 -5.62 66.89 -15.79
C ILE A 224 -5.65 68.41 -15.79
N VAL A 225 -5.77 69.00 -14.60
CA VAL A 225 -5.83 70.44 -14.38
C VAL A 225 -4.46 70.93 -13.92
N ASN A 226 -3.92 71.92 -14.63
CA ASN A 226 -2.67 72.57 -14.26
C ASN A 226 -2.99 73.96 -13.67
N ARG A 227 -2.63 74.22 -12.41
CA ARG A 227 -2.72 75.54 -11.78
C ARG A 227 -1.38 76.29 -11.77
N ASP A 228 -0.33 75.67 -12.28
CA ASP A 228 0.99 76.28 -12.38
C ASP A 228 1.05 77.26 -13.56
N THR A 229 1.92 78.26 -13.44
CA THR A 229 2.24 79.24 -14.49
C THR A 229 3.19 78.68 -15.56
N ALA A 230 3.62 77.42 -15.41
CA ALA A 230 4.43 76.70 -16.37
C ALA A 230 3.66 75.56 -17.05
N GLU A 231 3.96 75.29 -18.32
CA GLU A 231 3.45 74.13 -19.05
C GLU A 231 3.89 72.82 -18.38
N LYS A 232 3.00 71.82 -18.37
CA LYS A 232 3.28 70.46 -17.86
C LYS A 232 3.10 69.43 -18.96
N LYS A 233 4.03 68.49 -19.02
CA LYS A 233 4.03 67.37 -19.97
C LYS A 233 4.11 66.05 -19.22
N TYR A 234 3.20 65.14 -19.54
CA TYR A 234 3.16 63.78 -19.03
C TYR A 234 3.19 62.81 -20.20
N PHE A 235 3.95 61.73 -20.07
CA PHE A 235 4.03 60.68 -21.08
C PHE A 235 2.93 59.64 -20.87
N ALA A 236 2.61 58.87 -21.91
CA ALA A 236 1.84 57.64 -21.75
C ALA A 236 2.53 56.74 -20.71
N GLY A 237 1.75 56.07 -19.87
CA GLY A 237 2.25 55.28 -18.74
C GLY A 237 2.53 56.07 -17.47
N THR A 238 2.35 57.40 -17.45
CA THR A 238 2.45 58.18 -16.20
C THR A 238 1.43 57.66 -15.19
N VAL A 239 1.90 57.30 -13.99
CA VAL A 239 1.05 56.75 -12.93
C VAL A 239 0.26 57.87 -12.27
N ILE A 240 -1.05 57.65 -12.11
CA ILE A 240 -1.94 58.51 -11.32
C ILE A 240 -2.61 57.68 -10.22
N THR A 241 -2.84 58.28 -9.06
CA THR A 241 -3.41 57.60 -7.89
C THR A 241 -4.44 58.48 -7.21
N PRO A 242 -5.55 57.95 -6.68
CA PRO A 242 -6.50 58.73 -5.88
C PRO A 242 -5.78 59.51 -4.78
N ALA A 243 -6.09 60.80 -4.64
CA ALA A 243 -5.51 61.68 -3.62
C ALA A 243 -6.05 61.35 -2.22
N SER A 244 -7.22 60.71 -2.15
CA SER A 244 -7.82 60.15 -0.95
C SER A 244 -8.50 58.81 -1.29
N GLY A 245 -8.59 57.91 -0.32
CA GLY A 245 -9.21 56.59 -0.51
C GLY A 245 -8.21 55.49 -0.95
N PRO A 246 -8.67 54.47 -1.70
CA PRO A 246 -7.84 53.30 -2.03
C PRO A 246 -6.65 53.68 -2.91
N ALA A 247 -5.48 53.11 -2.60
CA ALA A 247 -4.21 53.38 -3.29
C ALA A 247 -4.09 52.70 -4.66
N THR A 248 -5.18 52.61 -5.41
CA THR A 248 -5.22 51.97 -6.72
C THR A 248 -4.45 52.80 -7.74
N GLN A 249 -3.57 52.15 -8.49
CA GLN A 249 -2.74 52.82 -9.50
C GLN A 249 -3.43 52.76 -10.87
N PHE A 250 -3.44 53.90 -11.57
CA PHE A 250 -3.88 54.02 -12.95
C PHE A 250 -2.73 54.58 -13.78
N THR A 251 -2.76 54.36 -15.09
CA THR A 251 -1.76 54.90 -16.03
C THR A 251 -2.45 55.68 -17.13
N LEU A 252 -1.83 56.77 -17.58
CA LEU A 252 -2.29 57.50 -18.77
C LEU A 252 -2.12 56.63 -20.02
N ASP A 253 -3.16 56.50 -20.83
CA ASP A 253 -3.11 55.71 -22.07
C ASP A 253 -2.38 56.47 -23.20
N ALA A 254 -2.32 57.81 -23.10
CA ALA A 254 -1.63 58.68 -24.05
C ALA A 254 -0.84 59.79 -23.33
N ALA A 255 0.10 60.41 -24.06
CA ALA A 255 0.80 61.58 -23.57
C ALA A 255 -0.15 62.80 -23.47
N ALA A 256 0.07 63.65 -22.47
CA ALA A 256 -0.74 64.82 -22.19
C ALA A 256 0.15 66.05 -22.04
N THR A 257 -0.17 67.12 -22.75
CA THR A 257 0.47 68.43 -22.58
C THR A 257 -0.59 69.42 -22.14
N ILE A 258 -0.37 70.05 -20.99
CA ILE A 258 -1.28 71.01 -20.40
C ILE A 258 -0.56 72.35 -20.32
N SER A 259 -1.13 73.35 -21.00
CA SER A 259 -0.61 74.72 -21.02
C SER A 259 -0.50 75.30 -19.61
N ALA A 260 0.32 76.34 -19.46
CA ALA A 260 0.33 77.17 -18.26
C ALA A 260 -1.05 77.77 -17.97
N SER A 261 -1.35 78.00 -16.70
CA SER A 261 -2.56 78.69 -16.26
C SER A 261 -2.27 80.12 -15.81
N PRO A 262 -3.26 81.03 -15.92
CA PRO A 262 -3.16 82.37 -15.34
C PRO A 262 -3.00 82.31 -13.81
N LEU A 263 -2.26 83.26 -13.26
CA LEU A 263 -2.13 83.42 -11.80
C LEU A 263 -3.51 83.57 -11.15
N GLY A 264 -3.77 82.71 -10.16
CA GLY A 264 -5.02 82.70 -9.40
C GLY A 264 -6.16 81.87 -10.01
N CYS A 265 -5.94 81.11 -11.10
CA CYS A 265 -7.00 80.33 -11.75
C CYS A 265 -7.78 79.44 -10.77
N GLY A 266 -9.10 79.34 -10.95
CA GLY A 266 -9.98 78.55 -10.07
C GLY A 266 -10.38 79.20 -8.73
N ALA A 267 -9.93 80.42 -8.43
CA ALA A 267 -10.55 81.28 -7.40
C ALA A 267 -11.83 81.94 -7.96
N ASN A 268 -12.69 82.51 -7.10
CA ASN A 268 -13.85 83.27 -7.56
C ASN A 268 -13.78 84.72 -7.05
N PRO A 269 -13.74 85.76 -7.91
CA PRO A 269 -13.73 85.72 -9.39
C PRO A 269 -12.30 85.48 -9.95
N SER A 270 -12.13 84.47 -10.83
CA SER A 270 -10.85 84.19 -11.49
C SER A 270 -11.03 83.45 -12.82
N PRO A 271 -10.10 83.55 -13.79
CA PRO A 271 -10.10 82.77 -15.02
C PRO A 271 -10.10 81.24 -14.80
N PRO A 272 -10.63 80.46 -15.77
CA PRO A 272 -10.54 79.01 -15.73
C PRO A 272 -9.09 78.54 -15.85
N CYS A 273 -8.77 77.43 -15.21
CA CYS A 273 -7.46 76.79 -15.34
C CYS A 273 -7.37 76.02 -16.68
N SER A 274 -6.16 75.89 -17.21
CA SER A 274 -5.83 75.01 -18.33
C SER A 274 -6.00 73.55 -17.92
N GLU A 275 -6.71 72.78 -18.73
CA GLU A 275 -6.94 71.36 -18.53
C GLU A 275 -6.78 70.55 -19.82
N ALA A 276 -6.44 69.27 -19.70
CA ALA A 276 -6.46 68.32 -20.80
C ALA A 276 -7.12 67.01 -20.40
N ALA A 277 -8.03 66.51 -21.24
CA ALA A 277 -8.68 65.23 -21.03
C ALA A 277 -7.83 64.07 -21.56
N VAL A 278 -7.66 63.02 -20.77
CA VAL A 278 -6.84 61.85 -21.11
C VAL A 278 -7.52 60.59 -20.61
N ASP A 279 -7.48 59.53 -21.42
CA ASP A 279 -7.97 58.21 -21.04
C ASP A 279 -6.96 57.49 -20.15
N VAL A 280 -7.48 56.73 -19.19
CA VAL A 280 -6.70 56.04 -18.17
C VAL A 280 -7.16 54.61 -17.97
N THR A 281 -6.20 53.73 -17.72
CA THR A 281 -6.43 52.32 -17.41
C THR A 281 -5.84 51.98 -16.05
N ALA A 282 -6.58 51.24 -15.23
CA ALA A 282 -6.08 50.71 -13.96
C ALA A 282 -4.93 49.72 -14.21
N LYS A 283 -3.88 49.81 -13.40
CA LYS A 283 -2.71 48.93 -13.51
C LYS A 283 -3.02 47.50 -13.03
N ALA A 284 -3.90 47.37 -12.04
CA ALA A 284 -4.40 46.09 -11.56
C ALA A 284 -5.81 45.83 -12.09
N ILE A 285 -6.14 44.55 -12.29
CA ILE A 285 -7.53 44.10 -12.46
C ILE A 285 -8.27 44.16 -11.12
N GLY A 286 -9.59 44.29 -11.15
CA GLY A 286 -10.41 44.27 -9.94
C GLY A 286 -11.41 45.40 -9.83
N GLU A 287 -12.41 45.19 -8.99
CA GLU A 287 -13.46 46.17 -8.73
C GLU A 287 -12.94 47.40 -7.98
N GLU A 288 -11.80 47.27 -7.30
CA GLU A 288 -11.09 48.34 -6.60
C GLU A 288 -10.58 49.45 -7.53
N GLY A 289 -10.54 49.20 -8.84
CA GLY A 289 -10.27 50.20 -9.87
C GLY A 289 -11.48 51.05 -10.26
N ASN A 290 -12.70 50.65 -9.88
CA ASN A 290 -13.92 51.40 -10.20
C ASN A 290 -14.05 52.58 -9.24
N LEU A 291 -13.85 53.79 -9.75
CA LEU A 291 -13.91 55.04 -8.98
C LEU A 291 -15.19 55.82 -9.32
N ALA A 292 -15.80 56.43 -8.31
CA ALA A 292 -16.92 57.36 -8.51
C ALA A 292 -16.45 58.64 -9.22
N ALA A 293 -17.33 59.28 -9.97
CA ALA A 293 -17.10 60.59 -10.57
C ALA A 293 -16.74 61.63 -9.48
N GLY A 294 -15.89 62.60 -9.84
CA GLY A 294 -15.42 63.64 -8.94
C GLY A 294 -14.27 63.22 -8.01
N THR A 295 -13.70 62.03 -8.22
CA THR A 295 -12.48 61.59 -7.51
C THR A 295 -11.28 62.41 -7.99
N VAL A 296 -10.57 63.03 -7.05
CA VAL A 296 -9.32 63.74 -7.31
C VAL A 296 -8.16 62.74 -7.28
N LEU A 297 -7.32 62.76 -8.29
CA LEU A 297 -6.13 61.91 -8.43
C LEU A 297 -4.87 62.77 -8.50
N LYS A 298 -3.82 62.31 -7.82
CA LYS A 298 -2.46 62.82 -7.93
C LYS A 298 -1.82 62.32 -9.22
N VAL A 299 -1.16 63.20 -9.97
CA VAL A 299 -0.51 62.87 -11.25
C VAL A 299 1.01 62.74 -11.05
N GLY A 300 1.53 61.52 -11.09
CA GLY A 300 2.93 61.22 -10.83
C GLY A 300 3.41 61.79 -9.49
N ASN A 301 4.51 62.53 -9.51
CA ASN A 301 5.08 63.20 -8.35
C ASN A 301 4.64 64.66 -8.21
N ALA A 302 3.66 65.12 -8.99
CA ALA A 302 3.20 66.49 -8.89
C ALA A 302 2.54 66.77 -7.53
N ASP A 303 2.69 68.00 -7.05
CA ASP A 303 1.92 68.49 -5.90
C ASP A 303 0.45 68.60 -6.33
N VAL A 304 -0.44 67.92 -5.60
CA VAL A 304 -1.88 67.88 -5.92
C VAL A 304 -2.54 69.26 -5.85
N ASN A 305 -1.94 70.22 -5.13
CA ASN A 305 -2.42 71.59 -5.08
C ASN A 305 -2.12 72.38 -6.36
N LEU A 306 -1.06 71.99 -7.09
CA LEU A 306 -0.61 72.62 -8.33
C LEU A 306 -1.11 71.88 -9.56
N VAL A 307 -1.02 70.54 -9.57
CA VAL A 307 -1.50 69.72 -10.68
C VAL A 307 -2.22 68.50 -10.15
N PHE A 308 -3.47 68.33 -10.55
CA PHE A 308 -4.28 67.18 -10.18
C PHE A 308 -5.11 66.72 -11.37
N ALA A 309 -5.53 65.46 -11.34
CA ALA A 309 -6.49 64.91 -12.27
C ALA A 309 -7.83 64.75 -11.56
N VAL A 310 -8.94 64.94 -12.27
CA VAL A 310 -10.28 64.66 -11.77
C VAL A 310 -11.06 63.88 -12.81
N ASN A 311 -11.77 62.83 -12.40
CA ASN A 311 -12.63 62.11 -13.32
C ASN A 311 -14.02 62.75 -13.38
N GLY A 312 -14.46 63.12 -14.58
CA GLY A 312 -15.81 63.67 -14.78
C GLY A 312 -16.92 62.60 -14.73
N THR A 313 -16.55 61.33 -14.95
CA THR A 313 -17.46 60.18 -14.95
C THR A 313 -16.86 59.04 -14.13
N ASN A 314 -17.70 58.09 -13.70
CA ASN A 314 -17.23 56.89 -13.01
C ASN A 314 -16.22 56.12 -13.87
N PHE A 315 -15.17 55.58 -13.24
CA PHE A 315 -14.38 54.53 -13.87
C PHE A 315 -15.12 53.20 -13.71
N THR A 316 -15.14 52.43 -14.79
CA THR A 316 -15.93 51.19 -14.86
C THR A 316 -15.16 50.11 -15.59
N GLY A 317 -15.69 48.88 -15.56
CA GLY A 317 -15.08 47.73 -16.23
C GLY A 317 -14.01 47.02 -15.41
N GLY A 318 -13.72 47.47 -14.19
CA GLY A 318 -12.90 46.73 -13.24
C GLY A 318 -13.64 45.50 -12.72
N THR A 319 -13.13 44.30 -12.99
CA THR A 319 -13.69 43.04 -12.48
C THR A 319 -12.57 42.13 -11.99
N SER A 320 -12.87 41.27 -11.01
CA SER A 320 -11.96 40.21 -10.56
C SER A 320 -12.74 38.97 -10.15
N LYS A 321 -12.30 37.81 -10.63
CA LYS A 321 -12.82 36.49 -10.26
C LYS A 321 -11.64 35.56 -9.96
N LYS A 322 -11.70 34.88 -8.83
CA LYS A 322 -10.76 33.80 -8.51
C LYS A 322 -11.22 32.52 -9.22
N VAL A 323 -10.36 31.93 -10.02
CA VAL A 323 -10.62 30.67 -10.74
C VAL A 323 -9.57 29.63 -10.35
N THR A 324 -9.98 28.36 -10.42
CA THR A 324 -9.07 27.23 -10.26
C THR A 324 -8.32 27.01 -11.57
N VAL A 325 -7.01 26.87 -11.48
CA VAL A 325 -6.14 26.61 -12.63
C VAL A 325 -5.22 25.44 -12.33
N ILE A 326 -4.74 24.79 -13.38
CA ILE A 326 -3.79 23.71 -13.24
C ILE A 326 -2.41 24.28 -12.93
N SER A 327 -1.84 23.88 -11.79
CA SER A 327 -0.48 24.25 -11.43
C SER A 327 0.55 23.26 -12.00
N SER A 328 1.80 23.70 -12.11
CA SER A 328 2.91 22.80 -12.48
C SER A 328 3.09 21.65 -11.50
N ASP A 329 2.80 21.90 -10.21
CA ASP A 329 2.90 20.87 -9.16
C ASP A 329 1.78 19.83 -9.30
N ASP A 330 0.57 20.24 -9.72
CA ASP A 330 -0.53 19.32 -9.98
C ASP A 330 -0.16 18.34 -11.10
N GLN A 331 0.34 18.84 -12.25
CA GLN A 331 0.76 17.98 -13.36
C GLN A 331 1.91 17.04 -12.96
N LYS A 332 2.90 17.55 -12.23
CA LYS A 332 4.05 16.76 -11.77
C LYS A 332 3.59 15.61 -10.85
N LYS A 333 2.76 15.90 -9.85
CA LYS A 333 2.24 14.88 -8.93
C LYS A 333 1.41 13.83 -9.66
N ALA A 334 0.48 14.26 -10.52
CA ALA A 334 -0.35 13.36 -11.30
C ALA A 334 0.49 12.43 -12.20
N LYS A 335 1.58 12.95 -12.80
CA LYS A 335 2.54 12.17 -13.57
C LYS A 335 3.29 11.15 -12.70
N GLU A 336 3.84 11.58 -11.57
CA GLU A 336 4.60 10.70 -10.66
C GLU A 336 3.74 9.57 -10.09
N ASP A 337 2.49 9.88 -9.72
CA ASP A 337 1.54 8.89 -9.20
C ASP A 337 1.14 7.88 -10.30
N LEU A 338 0.95 8.35 -11.54
CA LEU A 338 0.66 7.48 -12.67
C LEU A 338 1.85 6.56 -13.01
N ILE A 339 3.09 7.08 -12.98
CA ILE A 339 4.30 6.26 -13.18
C ILE A 339 4.37 5.13 -12.16
N LYS A 340 4.20 5.42 -10.86
CA LYS A 340 4.23 4.40 -9.79
C LYS A 340 3.18 3.32 -9.99
N LYS A 341 1.95 3.72 -10.31
CA LYS A 341 0.84 2.79 -10.60
C LYS A 341 1.18 1.89 -11.80
N MET A 342 1.77 2.46 -12.86
CA MET A 342 2.18 1.71 -14.03
C MET A 342 3.39 0.80 -13.75
N GLU A 343 4.31 1.18 -12.87
CA GLU A 343 5.44 0.36 -12.41
C GLU A 343 4.97 -0.89 -11.66
N GLU A 344 4.04 -0.75 -10.70
CA GLU A 344 3.45 -1.88 -9.97
C GLU A 344 2.75 -2.85 -10.92
N LYS A 345 1.98 -2.31 -11.86
CA LYS A 345 1.29 -3.12 -12.89
C LYS A 345 2.29 -3.82 -13.81
N ALA A 346 3.33 -3.12 -14.28
CA ALA A 346 4.35 -3.69 -15.15
C ALA A 346 5.16 -4.79 -14.45
N LYS A 347 5.51 -4.60 -13.18
CA LYS A 347 6.18 -5.61 -12.36
C LYS A 347 5.32 -6.87 -12.26
N LYS A 348 4.05 -6.72 -11.87
CA LYS A 348 3.10 -7.83 -11.78
C LYS A 348 2.89 -8.55 -13.11
N ASP A 349 2.71 -7.81 -14.20
CA ASP A 349 2.54 -8.38 -15.54
C ASP A 349 3.78 -9.17 -16.00
N LEU A 350 4.99 -8.75 -15.61
CA LEU A 350 6.23 -9.45 -15.92
C LEU A 350 6.41 -10.71 -15.07
N GLU A 351 6.12 -10.65 -13.77
CA GLU A 351 6.18 -11.79 -12.85
C GLU A 351 5.14 -12.86 -13.22
N GLU A 352 3.90 -12.46 -13.58
CA GLU A 352 2.86 -13.39 -14.01
C GLU A 352 3.20 -14.13 -15.32
N LYS A 353 3.91 -13.45 -16.24
CA LYS A 353 4.35 -14.06 -17.52
C LYS A 353 5.57 -14.96 -17.37
N ASN A 354 6.31 -14.83 -16.27
CA ASN A 354 7.59 -15.49 -16.06
C ASN A 354 7.65 -16.01 -14.61
N PRO A 355 7.03 -17.16 -14.28
CA PRO A 355 6.78 -17.60 -12.90
C PRO A 355 8.03 -17.96 -12.07
N ASP A 356 9.24 -17.82 -12.61
CA ASP A 356 10.51 -18.16 -11.95
C ASP A 356 11.47 -16.97 -11.79
N ILE A 357 11.03 -15.74 -12.13
CA ILE A 357 11.86 -14.54 -12.04
C ILE A 357 11.50 -13.69 -10.82
N VAL A 358 12.47 -12.92 -10.36
CA VAL A 358 12.31 -11.86 -9.36
C VAL A 358 12.77 -10.54 -9.97
N ILE A 359 12.02 -9.49 -9.70
CA ILE A 359 12.39 -8.11 -9.99
C ILE A 359 12.69 -7.40 -8.67
N ALA A 360 13.96 -7.10 -8.43
CA ALA A 360 14.38 -6.31 -7.28
C ALA A 360 13.66 -4.96 -7.23
N GLU A 361 13.37 -4.48 -6.02
CA GLU A 361 12.92 -3.10 -5.84
C GLU A 361 13.96 -2.12 -6.41
N GLY A 362 13.52 -1.17 -7.23
CA GLY A 362 14.40 -0.28 -8.00
C GLY A 362 15.09 -0.93 -9.21
N GLY A 363 14.83 -2.22 -9.48
CA GLY A 363 15.33 -2.97 -10.64
C GLY A 363 14.52 -2.78 -11.93
N LEU A 364 13.45 -1.98 -11.87
CA LEU A 364 12.63 -1.61 -13.01
C LEU A 364 12.99 -0.19 -13.45
N GLU A 365 13.42 -0.05 -14.70
CA GLU A 365 13.67 1.25 -15.32
C GLU A 365 12.49 1.61 -16.22
N ASN A 366 12.04 2.85 -16.17
CA ASN A 366 11.00 3.36 -17.04
C ASN A 366 11.58 4.38 -18.05
N THR A 367 11.02 4.42 -19.25
CA THR A 367 11.30 5.42 -20.26
C THR A 367 9.98 5.92 -20.82
N VAL A 368 9.78 7.24 -20.81
CA VAL A 368 8.60 7.87 -21.40
C VAL A 368 8.68 7.79 -22.92
N VAL A 369 7.74 7.07 -23.52
CA VAL A 369 7.59 6.94 -24.97
C VAL A 369 6.69 8.04 -25.53
N ASP A 370 5.59 8.31 -24.83
CA ASP A 370 4.63 9.37 -25.17
C ASP A 370 4.01 9.96 -23.90
N GLU A 371 3.69 11.25 -23.95
CA GLU A 371 3.16 12.02 -22.84
C GLU A 371 2.20 13.10 -23.34
N ALA A 372 0.97 13.07 -22.83
CA ALA A 372 -0.06 14.03 -23.20
C ALA A 372 -0.84 14.52 -21.98
N TYR A 373 -1.20 15.80 -22.01
CA TYR A 373 -2.05 16.46 -21.02
C TYR A 373 -3.31 16.99 -21.69
N SER A 374 -4.46 16.83 -21.04
CA SER A 374 -5.72 17.38 -21.57
C SER A 374 -5.77 18.92 -21.57
N ASN A 375 -4.97 19.55 -20.71
CA ASN A 375 -4.96 20.98 -20.46
C ASN A 375 -3.54 21.46 -20.15
N LYS A 376 -3.27 22.74 -20.38
CA LYS A 376 -1.97 23.36 -20.12
C LYS A 376 -1.89 23.90 -18.68
N ILE A 377 -0.66 24.13 -18.23
CA ILE A 377 -0.41 24.90 -17.01
C ILE A 377 -1.08 26.27 -17.15
N ASP A 378 -1.64 26.79 -16.05
CA ASP A 378 -2.40 28.05 -15.96
C ASP A 378 -3.76 28.07 -16.68
N GLU A 379 -4.19 26.96 -17.27
CA GLU A 379 -5.51 26.83 -17.88
C GLU A 379 -6.60 26.64 -16.80
N GLU A 380 -7.76 27.28 -16.98
CA GLU A 380 -8.91 27.17 -16.06
C GLU A 380 -9.57 25.80 -16.23
N ALA A 381 -9.44 24.95 -15.21
CA ALA A 381 -10.06 23.63 -15.14
C ALA A 381 -10.20 23.19 -13.67
N GLN A 382 -11.20 22.34 -13.38
CA GLN A 382 -11.34 21.68 -12.07
C GLN A 382 -10.56 20.37 -12.02
N ASP A 383 -10.57 19.64 -13.13
CA ASP A 383 -9.93 18.34 -13.30
C ASP A 383 -9.17 18.35 -14.64
N PHE A 384 -8.10 17.56 -14.72
CA PHE A 384 -7.31 17.36 -15.92
C PHE A 384 -6.85 15.91 -16.01
N ARG A 385 -6.42 15.50 -17.21
CA ARG A 385 -5.94 14.14 -17.47
C ARG A 385 -4.48 14.15 -17.90
N VAL A 386 -3.75 13.15 -17.41
CA VAL A 386 -2.39 12.82 -17.82
C VAL A 386 -2.43 11.45 -18.48
N THR A 387 -1.98 11.37 -19.73
CA THR A 387 -1.83 10.12 -20.47
C THR A 387 -0.35 9.84 -20.63
N LEU A 388 0.10 8.66 -20.22
CA LEU A 388 1.49 8.23 -20.35
C LEU A 388 1.56 6.91 -21.09
N LYS A 389 2.49 6.84 -22.03
CA LYS A 389 2.97 5.60 -22.62
C LYS A 389 4.40 5.37 -22.15
N LEU A 390 4.61 4.30 -21.39
CA LEU A 390 5.89 3.98 -20.78
C LEU A 390 6.43 2.65 -21.33
N LYS A 391 7.72 2.63 -21.65
CA LYS A 391 8.48 1.39 -21.82
C LYS A 391 9.15 1.10 -20.47
N PHE A 392 8.90 -0.08 -19.94
CA PHE A 392 9.56 -0.60 -18.75
C PHE A 392 10.58 -1.64 -19.15
N THR A 393 11.79 -1.52 -18.62
CA THR A 393 12.90 -2.47 -18.78
C THR A 393 13.27 -2.98 -17.40
N ALA A 394 12.97 -4.25 -17.13
CA ALA A 394 13.28 -4.91 -15.88
C ALA A 394 14.59 -5.70 -16.02
N ARG A 395 15.49 -5.54 -15.05
CA ARG A 395 16.58 -6.50 -14.85
C ARG A 395 16.09 -7.56 -13.85
N VAL A 396 16.05 -8.80 -14.30
CA VAL A 396 15.40 -9.91 -13.60
C VAL A 396 16.41 -11.01 -13.34
N PHE A 397 16.23 -11.79 -12.28
CA PHE A 397 17.07 -12.95 -11.96
C PHE A 397 16.19 -14.08 -11.43
N SER A 398 16.70 -15.31 -11.39
CA SER A 398 15.91 -16.47 -10.96
C SER A 398 15.59 -16.40 -9.46
N GLU A 399 14.32 -16.62 -9.10
CA GLU A 399 13.91 -16.74 -7.70
C GLU A 399 14.63 -17.91 -7.01
N LYS A 400 14.73 -19.03 -7.73
CA LYS A 400 15.38 -20.24 -7.25
C LYS A 400 16.86 -19.98 -6.95
N ASP A 401 17.59 -19.34 -7.88
CA ASP A 401 19.01 -19.04 -7.66
C ASP A 401 19.21 -18.07 -6.50
N LEU A 402 18.34 -17.05 -6.35
CA LEU A 402 18.36 -16.15 -5.21
C LEU A 402 18.15 -16.91 -3.89
N LYS A 403 17.14 -17.78 -3.83
CA LYS A 403 16.84 -18.63 -2.66
C LYS A 403 18.02 -19.53 -2.32
N ASP A 404 18.59 -20.21 -3.31
CA ASP A 404 19.72 -21.13 -3.12
C ASP A 404 20.95 -20.38 -2.54
N LEU A 405 21.26 -19.19 -3.07
CA LEU A 405 22.35 -18.33 -2.57
C LEU A 405 22.11 -17.86 -1.12
N LEU A 406 20.89 -17.41 -0.81
CA LEU A 406 20.53 -16.93 0.52
C LEU A 406 20.49 -18.08 1.55
N ILE A 407 20.00 -19.25 1.18
CA ILE A 407 20.00 -20.45 2.04
C ILE A 407 21.42 -20.93 2.31
N ALA A 408 22.29 -20.94 1.29
CA ALA A 408 23.70 -21.27 1.47
C ALA A 408 24.38 -20.34 2.49
N SER A 409 24.04 -19.05 2.49
CA SER A 409 24.63 -18.07 3.42
C SER A 409 24.28 -18.28 4.90
N ILE A 410 23.16 -18.96 5.18
CA ILE A 410 22.70 -19.20 6.56
C ILE A 410 22.94 -20.61 7.06
N SER A 411 23.38 -21.53 6.18
CA SER A 411 23.48 -22.97 6.47
C SER A 411 24.33 -23.28 7.70
N ASP A 412 25.44 -22.56 7.89
CA ASP A 412 26.33 -22.74 9.05
C ASP A 412 25.76 -22.14 10.36
N SER A 413 24.74 -21.29 10.25
CA SER A 413 24.11 -20.60 11.38
C SER A 413 22.77 -21.22 11.81
N LEU A 414 22.39 -22.34 11.19
CA LEU A 414 21.15 -23.05 11.49
C LEU A 414 21.24 -23.74 12.86
N PRO A 415 20.16 -23.73 13.66
CA PRO A 415 20.08 -24.55 14.86
C PRO A 415 20.27 -26.04 14.54
N ALA A 416 20.94 -26.78 15.42
CA ALA A 416 21.15 -28.21 15.24
C ALA A 416 19.80 -28.96 15.13
N GLY A 417 19.69 -29.86 14.15
CA GLY A 417 18.47 -30.64 13.90
C GLY A 417 17.36 -29.87 13.17
N TYR A 418 17.69 -28.77 12.48
CA TYR A 418 16.76 -28.03 11.62
C TYR A 418 17.32 -27.87 10.19
N SER A 419 16.41 -27.80 9.23
CA SER A 419 16.68 -27.50 7.82
C SER A 419 15.73 -26.40 7.33
N VAL A 420 16.03 -25.80 6.17
CA VAL A 420 15.20 -24.73 5.60
C VAL A 420 14.13 -25.32 4.69
N ASP A 421 12.88 -24.92 4.88
CA ASP A 421 11.79 -25.17 3.93
C ASP A 421 11.82 -24.09 2.83
N GLN A 422 12.40 -24.44 1.68
CA GLN A 422 12.59 -23.51 0.56
C GLN A 422 11.28 -23.02 -0.06
N GLU A 423 10.21 -23.84 -0.01
CA GLU A 423 8.91 -23.49 -0.59
C GLU A 423 8.18 -22.46 0.26
N ARG A 424 8.29 -22.57 1.59
CA ARG A 424 7.63 -21.64 2.53
C ARG A 424 8.49 -20.42 2.90
N SER A 425 9.75 -20.42 2.51
CA SER A 425 10.65 -19.29 2.72
C SER A 425 10.34 -18.13 1.77
N VAL A 426 10.29 -16.93 2.33
CA VAL A 426 10.03 -15.69 1.58
C VAL A 426 11.35 -14.98 1.29
N VAL A 427 11.53 -14.53 0.05
CA VAL A 427 12.69 -13.73 -0.36
C VAL A 427 12.26 -12.36 -0.84
N GLU A 428 13.07 -11.37 -0.51
CA GLU A 428 12.95 -10.00 -0.98
C GLU A 428 14.28 -9.57 -1.58
N SER A 429 14.25 -8.60 -2.49
CA SER A 429 15.47 -8.08 -3.10
C SER A 429 15.34 -6.60 -3.42
N GLU A 430 16.43 -5.87 -3.24
CA GLU A 430 16.50 -4.41 -3.39
C GLU A 430 17.79 -4.02 -4.11
N VAL A 431 17.70 -3.13 -5.11
CA VAL A 431 18.88 -2.61 -5.79
C VAL A 431 19.55 -1.56 -4.92
N LEU A 432 20.79 -1.81 -4.49
CA LEU A 432 21.60 -0.87 -3.73
C LEU A 432 22.32 0.13 -4.63
N GLU A 433 22.87 -0.34 -5.75
CA GLU A 433 23.71 0.46 -6.62
C GLU A 433 23.73 -0.11 -8.05
N LYS A 434 23.84 0.78 -9.05
CA LYS A 434 24.06 0.38 -10.45
C LYS A 434 25.54 0.49 -10.78
N LEU A 435 26.15 -0.62 -11.19
CA LEU A 435 27.58 -0.74 -11.49
C LEU A 435 27.77 -0.96 -13.00
N GLY A 436 27.41 0.05 -13.80
CA GLY A 436 27.42 -0.07 -15.26
C GLY A 436 26.32 -1.02 -15.75
N GLU A 437 26.71 -2.17 -16.32
CA GLU A 437 25.77 -3.22 -16.74
C GLU A 437 25.35 -4.14 -15.59
N ASP A 438 26.13 -4.19 -14.50
CA ASP A 438 25.85 -4.98 -13.30
C ASP A 438 24.98 -4.21 -12.30
N LEU A 439 24.25 -4.93 -11.46
CA LEU A 439 23.54 -4.38 -10.31
C LEU A 439 24.10 -4.94 -9.00
N LYS A 440 24.34 -4.07 -8.03
CA LYS A 440 24.53 -4.49 -6.64
C LYS A 440 23.17 -4.62 -5.97
N VAL A 441 22.82 -5.81 -5.54
CA VAL A 441 21.50 -6.16 -5.01
C VAL A 441 21.65 -6.66 -3.57
N LEU A 442 20.77 -6.22 -2.68
CA LEU A 442 20.62 -6.80 -1.35
C LEU A 442 19.50 -7.83 -1.40
N GLY A 443 19.85 -9.11 -1.27
CA GLY A 443 18.87 -10.18 -1.07
C GLY A 443 18.58 -10.33 0.42
N LYS A 444 17.30 -10.46 0.78
CA LYS A 444 16.83 -10.72 2.14
C LYS A 444 16.02 -12.01 2.11
N ILE A 445 16.24 -12.90 3.06
CA ILE A 445 15.45 -14.12 3.23
C ILE A 445 14.84 -14.15 4.62
N LYS A 446 13.56 -14.51 4.67
CA LYS A 446 12.90 -15.02 5.87
C LYS A 446 12.70 -16.51 5.69
N ALA A 447 13.70 -17.27 6.15
CA ALA A 447 13.75 -18.72 6.00
C ALA A 447 12.87 -19.39 7.05
N GLU A 448 11.90 -20.19 6.63
CA GLU A 448 11.13 -21.04 7.55
C GLU A 448 11.92 -22.31 7.85
N LEU A 449 12.09 -22.61 9.15
CA LEU A 449 12.85 -23.76 9.61
C LEU A 449 11.91 -24.92 9.92
N VAL A 450 12.28 -26.10 9.40
CA VAL A 450 11.60 -27.37 9.68
C VAL A 450 12.59 -28.31 10.38
N PRO A 451 12.15 -29.06 11.43
CA PRO A 451 13.02 -30.03 12.06
C PRO A 451 13.50 -31.08 11.06
N ASP A 452 14.80 -31.37 11.09
CA ASP A 452 15.42 -32.43 10.30
C ASP A 452 15.09 -33.78 10.94
N ILE A 453 13.94 -34.32 10.54
CA ILE A 453 13.41 -35.57 11.06
C ILE A 453 13.86 -36.70 10.13
N PRO A 454 14.61 -37.72 10.63
CA PRO A 454 15.02 -38.86 9.83
C PRO A 454 13.81 -39.80 9.59
N VAL A 455 12.97 -39.40 8.62
CA VAL A 455 11.69 -40.03 8.30
C VAL A 455 11.83 -41.54 8.07
N GLU A 456 12.87 -41.96 7.35
CA GLU A 456 13.08 -43.37 7.01
C GLU A 456 13.46 -44.23 8.22
N ASP A 457 14.21 -43.68 9.17
CA ASP A 457 14.57 -44.41 10.39
C ASP A 457 13.38 -44.51 11.35
N ILE A 458 12.57 -43.46 11.43
CA ILE A 458 11.33 -43.47 12.21
C ILE A 458 10.36 -44.50 11.64
N LYS A 459 10.16 -44.55 10.32
CA LYS A 459 9.30 -45.56 9.67
C LYS A 459 9.73 -46.99 9.99
N LYS A 460 11.03 -47.27 9.93
CA LYS A 460 11.58 -48.60 10.28
C LYS A 460 11.36 -48.93 11.76
N ASN A 461 11.59 -47.96 12.64
CA ASN A 461 11.44 -48.13 14.08
C ASN A 461 9.98 -48.20 14.54
N LEU A 462 9.02 -47.73 13.75
CA LEU A 462 7.59 -47.83 14.04
C LEU A 462 6.95 -49.08 13.46
N ALA A 463 7.51 -49.65 12.38
CA ALA A 463 6.92 -50.78 11.68
C ALA A 463 6.73 -52.00 12.60
N GLY A 464 5.50 -52.49 12.70
CA GLY A 464 5.15 -53.69 13.48
C GLY A 464 5.20 -53.52 15.01
N LYS A 465 5.53 -52.33 15.53
CA LYS A 465 5.48 -52.07 16.98
C LYS A 465 4.05 -51.94 17.48
N ASN A 466 3.83 -52.28 18.75
CA ASN A 466 2.56 -51.96 19.40
C ASN A 466 2.45 -50.44 19.65
N PHE A 467 1.24 -49.93 19.86
CA PHE A 467 1.01 -48.50 20.03
C PHE A 467 1.69 -47.91 21.28
N ASN A 468 1.87 -48.70 22.33
CA ASN A 468 2.54 -48.22 23.54
C ASN A 468 4.04 -48.01 23.29
N GLU A 469 4.70 -48.96 22.61
CA GLU A 469 6.10 -48.86 22.21
C GLU A 469 6.31 -47.79 21.14
N ALA A 470 5.36 -47.64 20.21
CA ALA A 470 5.37 -46.57 19.22
C ALA A 470 5.22 -45.19 19.88
N ASP A 471 4.29 -45.04 20.84
CA ASP A 471 4.08 -43.81 21.61
C ASP A 471 5.30 -43.44 22.46
N GLN A 472 5.91 -44.41 23.15
CA GLN A 472 7.14 -44.20 23.92
C GLN A 472 8.32 -43.79 23.02
N TYR A 473 8.47 -44.44 21.86
CA TYR A 473 9.49 -44.07 20.89
C TYR A 473 9.27 -42.65 20.34
N LEU A 474 8.05 -42.30 19.93
CA LEU A 474 7.75 -40.97 19.41
C LEU A 474 7.93 -39.88 20.48
N LYS A 475 7.56 -40.14 21.74
CA LYS A 475 7.83 -39.24 22.87
C LYS A 475 9.32 -39.04 23.12
N SER A 476 10.13 -40.08 22.91
CA SER A 476 11.59 -39.98 23.07
C SER A 476 12.26 -39.04 22.05
N LEU A 477 11.58 -38.75 20.93
CA LEU A 477 12.06 -37.79 19.93
C LEU A 477 11.84 -36.33 20.35
N GLY A 478 11.03 -36.07 21.40
CA GLY A 478 10.83 -34.74 21.96
C GLY A 478 9.89 -33.82 21.17
N TYR A 479 9.20 -34.33 20.15
CA TYR A 479 8.22 -33.58 19.36
C TYR A 479 6.79 -33.93 19.79
N GLU A 480 5.86 -32.98 19.68
CA GLU A 480 4.43 -33.30 19.76
C GLU A 480 4.00 -34.08 18.51
N PHE A 481 3.11 -35.07 18.66
CA PHE A 481 2.67 -35.89 17.53
C PHE A 481 1.22 -36.36 17.64
N GLU A 482 0.60 -36.58 16.48
CA GLU A 482 -0.70 -37.22 16.33
C GLU A 482 -0.58 -38.46 15.44
N VAL A 483 -1.09 -39.60 15.89
CA VAL A 483 -1.10 -40.85 15.10
C VAL A 483 -2.51 -41.17 14.62
N LYS A 484 -2.70 -41.20 13.31
CA LYS A 484 -3.96 -41.59 12.65
C LYS A 484 -3.79 -42.94 11.97
N VAL A 485 -4.63 -43.92 12.32
CA VAL A 485 -4.62 -45.26 11.71
C VAL A 485 -5.84 -45.41 10.81
N ASN A 486 -5.61 -45.83 9.58
CA ASN A 486 -6.65 -46.05 8.58
C ASN A 486 -6.56 -47.48 8.02
N PRO A 487 -7.63 -48.29 8.06
CA PRO A 487 -8.96 -48.01 8.65
C PRO A 487 -9.00 -47.94 10.20
N PRO A 488 -9.91 -47.15 10.81
CA PRO A 488 -9.99 -46.99 12.28
C PRO A 488 -10.20 -48.29 13.07
N ILE A 489 -10.84 -49.30 12.46
CA ILE A 489 -11.07 -50.62 13.08
C ILE A 489 -9.75 -51.32 13.45
N PHE A 490 -8.66 -51.00 12.73
CA PHE A 490 -7.35 -51.60 13.01
C PHE A 490 -6.69 -51.03 14.27
N ARG A 491 -7.21 -49.93 14.83
CA ARG A 491 -6.75 -49.37 16.11
C ARG A 491 -7.00 -50.32 17.29
N ILE A 492 -8.01 -51.20 17.17
CA ILE A 492 -8.35 -52.19 18.22
C ILE A 492 -7.22 -53.22 18.40
N PHE A 493 -6.46 -53.52 17.34
CA PHE A 493 -5.34 -54.47 17.40
C PHE A 493 -4.07 -53.87 17.98
N GLY A 494 -4.06 -52.57 18.31
CA GLY A 494 -2.99 -51.95 19.09
C GLY A 494 -1.60 -51.97 18.43
N THR A 495 -1.51 -52.14 17.10
CA THR A 495 -0.25 -52.33 16.37
C THR A 495 -0.13 -51.39 15.18
N MET A 496 1.09 -50.91 14.94
CA MET A 496 1.46 -50.14 13.75
C MET A 496 1.56 -51.06 12.53
N PRO A 497 1.37 -50.54 11.30
CA PRO A 497 1.56 -51.32 10.09
C PRO A 497 2.94 -51.99 10.04
N TYR A 498 2.99 -53.26 9.65
CA TYR A 498 4.25 -54.02 9.53
C TYR A 498 5.16 -53.55 8.39
N SER A 499 4.65 -52.75 7.47
CA SER A 499 5.43 -52.16 6.38
C SER A 499 5.61 -50.67 6.59
N GLY A 500 6.86 -50.21 6.69
CA GLY A 500 7.18 -48.78 6.78
C GLY A 500 6.69 -47.96 5.58
N LYS A 501 6.45 -48.60 4.41
CA LYS A 501 5.83 -47.96 3.24
C LYS A 501 4.37 -47.54 3.47
N ARG A 502 3.71 -48.10 4.48
CA ARG A 502 2.34 -47.76 4.89
C ARG A 502 2.30 -46.82 6.09
N ILE A 503 3.47 -46.30 6.50
CA ILE A 503 3.60 -45.28 7.53
C ILE A 503 3.97 -43.98 6.81
N GLU A 504 3.03 -43.05 6.76
CA GLU A 504 3.24 -41.70 6.23
C GLU A 504 3.64 -40.77 7.38
N ILE A 505 4.69 -39.98 7.23
CA ILE A 505 5.10 -38.98 8.21
C ILE A 505 4.83 -37.61 7.61
N LYS A 506 4.08 -36.77 8.32
CA LYS A 506 3.78 -35.39 7.94
C LYS A 506 4.29 -34.46 9.03
N ILE A 507 4.81 -33.31 8.63
CA ILE A 507 5.17 -32.23 9.54
C ILE A 507 4.10 -31.16 9.37
N SER A 508 3.37 -30.87 10.44
CA SER A 508 2.40 -29.79 10.50
C SER A 508 2.94 -28.74 11.46
N GLN A 509 3.13 -27.52 10.96
CA GLN A 509 3.51 -26.40 11.79
C GLN A 509 2.25 -25.74 12.34
N LYS A 510 2.25 -25.46 13.64
CA LYS A 510 1.20 -24.70 14.31
C LYS A 510 1.59 -23.21 14.27
N ASP A 511 0.61 -22.37 13.95
CA ASP A 511 0.76 -20.91 13.95
C ASP A 511 1.10 -20.35 15.34
#